data_AF-A0AAN9HKH2-F1
#
_entry.id   AF-A0AAN9HKH2-F1
#
_cell.length_a   1.000
_cell.length_b   1.000
_cell.length_c   1.000
_cell.angle_alpha   90.00
_cell.angle_beta   90.00
_cell.angle_gamma   90.00
#
_symmetry.space_group_name_H-M   'P 1'
#
loop_
_entity.id
_entity.type
_entity.pdbx_description
1 polymer ?
#
loop_
_entity_poly.entity_id
_entity_poly.type
_entity_poly.pdbx_seq_one_letter_code
_entity_poly.pdbx_strand_id
1 'polypeptide(L)' 'MAARTQLAVLDHNENVNHEQATTSSGVPRYNVVFPKHSKEWVARKMYEPTTQNFREELLRNTSSYGAAQ' A
#
# COMPACT_ATOMS: atom_id res chain seq x y z
N MET A 1 13.18 14.24 11.21
CA MET A 1 11.78 13.99 10.78
C MET A 1 11.59 14.03 9.27
N ALA A 2 12.32 14.87 8.51
CA ALA A 2 12.15 15.01 7.05
C ALA A 2 12.21 13.70 6.24
N ALA A 3 13.23 12.86 6.43
CA ALA A 3 13.37 11.61 5.69
C ALA A 3 12.19 10.64 5.90
N ARG A 4 11.63 10.57 7.12
CA ARG A 4 10.45 9.71 7.39
C ARG A 4 9.21 10.21 6.67
N THR A 5 9.01 11.53 6.64
CA THR A 5 7.90 12.14 5.90
C THR A 5 8.03 11.90 4.39
N GLN A 6 9.24 12.01 3.83
CA GLN A 6 9.49 11.70 2.42
C GLN A 6 9.19 10.24 2.09
N LEU A 7 9.61 9.29 2.94
CA LEU A 7 9.27 7.87 2.77
C LEU A 7 7.76 7.63 2.85
N ALA A 8 7.04 8.32 3.74
CA ALA A 8 5.59 8.21 3.84
C ALA A 8 4.87 8.76 2.60
N VAL A 9 5.41 9.81 1.97
CA VAL A 9 4.88 10.34 0.70
C VAL A 9 5.08 9.33 -0.44
N LEU A 10 6.24 8.69 -0.52
CA LEU A 10 6.50 7.66 -1.53
C LEU A 10 5.58 6.44 -1.35
N ASP A 11 5.43 5.98 -0.10
CA ASP A 11 4.53 4.88 0.25
C ASP A 11 3.06 5.22 -0.09
N HIS A 12 2.62 6.46 0.18
CA HIS A 12 1.29 6.92 -0.22
C HIS A 12 1.11 6.95 -1.74
N ASN A 13 2.09 7.51 -2.47
CA ASN A 13 2.02 7.62 -3.93
C ASN A 13 1.97 6.25 -4.62
N GLU A 14 2.72 5.26 -4.11
CA GLU A 14 2.69 3.90 -4.64
C GLU A 14 1.33 3.22 -4.40
N ASN A 15 0.72 3.46 -3.23
CA ASN A 15 -0.47 2.73 -2.78
C ASN A 15 -1.80 3.47 -2.98
N VAL A 16 -1.81 4.71 -3.50
CA VAL A 16 -3.05 5.52 -3.61
C VAL A 16 -4.08 4.92 -4.56
N ASN A 17 -3.64 4.21 -5.60
CA ASN A 17 -4.50 3.60 -6.61
C ASN A 17 -4.71 2.10 -6.39
N HIS A 18 -4.57 1.61 -5.15
CA HIS A 18 -4.76 0.20 -4.85
C HIS A 18 -6.18 -0.27 -5.19
N GLU A 19 -6.28 -1.30 -6.03
CA GLU A 19 -7.55 -1.87 -6.44
C GLU A 19 -8.14 -2.79 -5.37
N GLN A 20 -9.44 -3.05 -5.49
CA GLN A 20 -10.12 -4.01 -4.63
C GLN A 20 -9.64 -5.42 -4.98
N ALA A 21 -9.19 -6.18 -3.97
CA ALA A 21 -8.74 -7.54 -4.16
C ALA A 21 -9.85 -8.40 -4.78
N THR A 22 -9.50 -9.20 -5.77
CA THR A 22 -10.43 -10.13 -6.43
C THR A 22 -10.16 -11.57 -6.00
N THR A 23 -11.18 -12.43 -6.08
CA THR A 23 -11.01 -13.88 -5.96
C THR A 23 -10.41 -14.46 -7.24
N SER A 24 -9.99 -15.73 -7.24
CA SER A 24 -9.53 -16.43 -8.45
C SER A 24 -10.56 -16.47 -9.59
N SER A 25 -11.84 -16.26 -9.26
CA SER A 25 -12.95 -16.12 -10.20
C SER A 25 -13.20 -14.67 -10.68
N GLY A 26 -12.39 -13.70 -10.26
CA GLY A 26 -12.53 -12.28 -10.63
C GLY A 26 -13.59 -11.51 -9.85
N VAL A 27 -14.14 -12.08 -8.76
CA VAL A 27 -15.20 -11.41 -7.96
C VAL A 27 -14.56 -10.52 -6.89
N PRO A 28 -15.04 -9.28 -6.68
CA PRO A 28 -14.50 -8.40 -5.65
C PRO A 28 -14.64 -8.99 -4.24
N ARG A 29 -13.56 -8.96 -3.45
CA ARG A 29 -13.54 -9.45 -2.08
C ARG A 29 -14.06 -8.40 -1.11
N TYR A 30 -14.88 -8.84 -0.18
CA TYR A 30 -15.39 -8.03 0.92
C TYR A 30 -15.06 -8.70 2.25
N ASN A 31 -14.74 -7.89 3.26
CA ASN A 31 -14.59 -8.32 4.63
C ASN A 31 -15.84 -7.97 5.43
N VAL A 32 -16.32 -8.88 6.27
CA VAL A 32 -17.49 -8.68 7.11
C VAL A 32 -17.03 -8.19 8.47
N VAL A 33 -17.33 -6.93 8.78
CA VAL A 33 -16.87 -6.27 10.02
C VAL A 33 -18.08 -5.82 10.82
N PHE A 34 -17.98 -5.88 12.14
CA PHE A 34 -18.98 -5.35 13.07
C PHE A 34 -18.46 -4.05 13.71
N PRO A 35 -18.77 -2.87 13.16
CA PRO A 35 -18.30 -1.61 13.71
C PRO A 35 -18.99 -1.33 15.04
N LYS A 36 -18.20 -0.98 16.07
CA LYS A 36 -18.74 -0.69 17.42
C LYS A 36 -19.75 0.45 17.45
N HIS A 37 -19.66 1.41 16.52
CA HIS A 37 -20.53 2.59 16.49
C HIS A 37 -21.91 2.30 15.89
N SER A 38 -21.99 1.55 14.79
CA SER A 38 -23.25 1.21 14.14
C SER A 38 -23.91 -0.02 14.74
N LYS A 39 -23.12 -0.92 15.35
CA LYS A 39 -23.58 -2.21 15.89
C LYS A 39 -24.33 -3.07 14.86
N GLU A 40 -23.91 -2.97 13.61
CA GLU A 40 -24.47 -3.74 12.49
C GLU A 40 -23.34 -4.41 11.72
N TRP A 41 -23.64 -5.55 11.09
CA TRP A 41 -22.69 -6.21 10.21
C TRP A 41 -22.59 -5.44 8.89
N VAL A 42 -21.39 -4.98 8.55
CA VAL A 42 -21.12 -4.21 7.34
C VAL A 42 -20.07 -4.91 6.49
N ALA A 43 -20.36 -5.06 5.20
CA ALA A 43 -19.39 -5.51 4.21
C ALA A 43 -18.47 -4.34 3.82
N ARG A 44 -17.16 -4.46 4.09
CA ARG A 44 -16.13 -3.49 3.70
C ARG A 44 -15.32 -4.03 2.53
N LYS A 45 -14.95 -3.17 1.58
CA LYS A 45 -14.05 -3.54 0.48
C LYS A 45 -12.71 -4.01 1.05
N MET A 46 -12.20 -5.12 0.53
CA MET A 46 -10.87 -5.62 0.85
C MET A 46 -9.93 -5.23 -0.29
N TYR A 47 -8.91 -4.44 0.00
CA TYR A 47 -7.91 -4.02 -0.99
C TYR A 47 -6.79 -5.04 -1.11
N GLU A 48 -6.04 -4.97 -2.20
CA GLU A 48 -4.82 -5.75 -2.37
C GLU A 48 -3.74 -5.36 -1.34
N PRO A 49 -2.79 -6.26 -1.01
CA PRO A 49 -1.71 -5.97 -0.08
C PRO A 49 -0.80 -4.85 -0.59
N THR A 50 -0.55 -3.82 0.22
CA THR A 50 0.32 -2.70 -0.13
C THR A 50 1.72 -3.16 -0.53
N THR A 51 2.29 -2.54 -1.55
CA THR A 51 3.67 -2.77 -1.98
C THR A 51 4.60 -1.65 -1.49
N GLN A 52 5.90 -1.95 -1.45
CA GLN A 52 6.96 -1.00 -1.07
C GLN A 52 8.14 -1.08 -2.04
N ASN A 53 7.83 -1.24 -3.34
CA ASN A 53 8.80 -1.42 -4.40
C ASN A 53 9.73 -0.20 -4.54
N PHE A 54 9.26 0.99 -4.16
CA PHE A 54 10.06 2.22 -4.13
C PHE A 54 11.36 2.08 -3.32
N ARG A 55 11.43 1.16 -2.33
CA ARG A 55 12.62 0.94 -1.50
C ARG A 55 13.78 0.37 -2.29
N GLU A 56 13.51 -0.57 -3.19
CA GLU A 56 14.54 -1.19 -4.02
C GLU A 56 15.13 -0.17 -5.00
N GLU A 57 14.26 0.67 -5.57
CA GLU A 57 14.69 1.76 -6.44
C GLU A 57 15.56 2.79 -5.71
N LEU A 58 15.18 3.18 -4.47
CA LEU A 58 15.99 4.07 -3.64
C LEU A 58 17.37 3.49 -3.33
N LEU A 59 17.46 2.19 -3.02
CA LEU A 59 18.73 1.51 -2.75
C LEU A 59 19.60 1.41 -4.01
N ARG A 60 19.00 1.11 -5.16
CA ARG A 60 19.71 1.06 -6.45
C ARG A 60 20.31 2.42 -6.80
N ASN A 61 19.51 3.49 -6.66
CA ASN A 61 19.93 4.84 -7.03
C ASN A 61 20.98 5.41 -6.08
N THR A 62 20.94 5.07 -4.78
CA THR A 62 22.00 5.47 -3.84
C THR A 62 23.30 4.71 -4.09
N SER A 63 23.23 3.42 -4.43
CA SER A 63 24.41 2.61 -4.74
C SER A 63 25.15 3.06 -6.01
N SER A 64 24.44 3.50 -7.05
CA SER A 64 25.07 4.03 -8.27
C SER A 64 25.80 5.36 -8.07
N TYR A 65 25.40 6.16 -7.09
CA TYR A 65 26.08 7.43 -6.76
C TYR A 65 27.37 7.22 -5.94
N GLY A 66 27.54 6.06 -5.29
CA GLY A 66 28.75 5.71 -4.54
C GLY A 66 29.88 5.13 -5.38
N ALA A 67 29.62 4.70 -6.62
CA ALA A 67 30.62 4.13 -7.52
C ALA A 67 31.28 5.15 -8.46
N ALA A 68 30.81 6.41 -8.44
CA ALA A 68 31.27 7.49 -9.33
C ALA A 68 32.07 8.58 -8.60
N GLN A 69 32.69 8.26 -7.45
CA GLN A 69 33.62 9.12 -6.72
C GLN A 69 35.00 8.49 -6.60
#